data_AF-A0A7S1YCC3-F1
#
_entry.id   AF-A0A7S1YCC3-F1
#
_cell.length_a   1.000
_cell.length_b   1.000
_cell.length_c   1.000
_cell.angle_alpha   90.00
_cell.angle_beta   90.00
_cell.angle_gamma   90.00
#
_symmetry.space_group_name_H-M   'P 1'
#
loop_
_entity.id
_entity.type
_entity.pdbx_description
1 polymer ?
#
loop_
_entity_poly.entity_id
_entity_poly.type
_entity_poly.pdbx_seq_one_letter_code
_entity_poly.pdbx_strand_id
1 'polypeptide(L)'
;AGHCAYYGAKKMVLGSNDIDMNAEAQTGLLLGSAAVWSGTLWQPLVDALQGANLSFMQVFAGTWIGCGTAFYMGLRVGRTILGGYFEHIEEPTFENNMNDKSLSAAIGGASAAFVGTDAAYLPDQNFLIDVVGIKDGTPDLLGCGIAGSSTALGFVAAQSSLNMIYPAGKLWND
;
A
#
# COMPACT_ATOMS: atom_id res chain seq x y z
N ALA A 1 10.31 -6.45 -3.16
CA ALA A 1 10.28 -7.52 -4.17
C ALA A 1 9.45 -7.14 -5.40
N GLY A 2 8.16 -6.79 -5.26
CA GLY A 2 7.29 -6.45 -6.40
C GLY A 2 7.82 -5.31 -7.29
N HIS A 3 8.25 -4.20 -6.68
CA HIS A 3 8.82 -3.04 -7.40
C HIS A 3 9.99 -3.42 -8.32
N CYS A 4 11.02 -4.06 -7.76
CA CYS A 4 12.19 -4.50 -8.53
C CYS A 4 11.83 -5.53 -9.60
N ALA A 5 10.89 -6.45 -9.31
CA ALA A 5 10.44 -7.45 -10.28
C ALA A 5 9.74 -6.78 -11.47
N TYR A 6 8.89 -5.79 -11.22
CA TYR A 6 8.22 -5.02 -12.26
C TYR A 6 9.22 -4.30 -13.17
N TYR A 7 10.15 -3.52 -12.59
CA TYR A 7 11.14 -2.79 -13.39
C TYR A 7 12.14 -3.71 -14.09
N GLY A 8 12.51 -4.84 -13.47
CA GLY A 8 13.33 -5.87 -14.11
C GLY A 8 12.63 -6.49 -15.32
N ALA A 9 11.36 -6.87 -15.19
CA ALA A 9 10.55 -7.37 -16.30
C ALA A 9 10.36 -6.31 -17.39
N LYS A 10 10.04 -5.06 -17.01
CA LYS A 10 9.91 -3.94 -17.95
C LYS A 10 11.19 -3.71 -18.74
N LYS A 11 12.35 -3.72 -18.08
CA LYS A 11 13.67 -3.60 -18.71
C LYS A 11 13.91 -4.73 -19.72
N MET A 12 13.60 -5.97 -19.36
CA MET A 12 13.77 -7.14 -20.24
C MET A 12 12.84 -7.09 -21.46
N VAL A 13 11.56 -6.75 -21.26
CA VAL A 13 10.54 -6.77 -22.32
C VAL A 13 10.71 -5.61 -23.29
N LEU A 14 11.04 -4.42 -22.79
CA LEU A 14 11.16 -3.21 -23.61
C LEU A 14 12.57 -2.95 -24.13
N GLY A 15 13.58 -3.70 -23.67
CA GLY A 15 14.99 -3.42 -24.00
C GLY A 15 15.47 -2.07 -23.48
N SER A 16 14.85 -1.56 -22.42
CA SER A 16 15.08 -0.22 -21.87
C SER A 16 16.44 -0.11 -21.18
N ASN A 17 17.37 0.63 -21.77
CA ASN A 17 18.68 0.90 -21.15
C ASN A 17 18.64 2.02 -20.10
N ASP A 18 17.54 2.77 -20.05
CA ASP A 18 17.26 3.88 -19.15
C ASP A 18 16.86 3.45 -17.72
N ILE A 19 16.42 2.20 -17.54
CA ILE A 19 16.06 1.67 -16.22
C ILE A 19 17.33 1.29 -15.46
N ASP A 20 17.64 2.03 -14.40
CA ASP A 20 18.72 1.69 -13.46
C ASP A 20 18.23 0.76 -12.35
N MET A 21 18.56 -0.54 -12.47
CA MET A 21 18.15 -1.53 -11.49
C MET A 21 18.76 -1.32 -10.10
N ASN A 22 19.85 -0.56 -9.97
CA ASN A 22 20.41 -0.19 -8.67
C ASN A 22 19.50 0.82 -7.98
N ALA A 23 19.12 1.89 -8.69
CA ALA A 23 18.15 2.87 -8.19
C ALA A 23 16.82 2.19 -7.81
N GLU A 24 16.28 1.31 -8.67
CA GLU A 24 15.03 0.59 -8.37
C GLU A 24 15.15 -0.36 -7.17
N ALA A 25 16.33 -0.95 -6.94
CA ALA A 25 16.57 -1.77 -5.76
C ALA A 25 16.57 -0.93 -4.47
N GLN A 26 17.18 0.25 -4.50
CA GLN A 26 17.20 1.19 -3.37
C GLN A 26 15.81 1.76 -3.09
N THR A 27 15.05 2.14 -4.13
CA THR A 27 13.64 2.52 -3.99
C THR A 27 12.82 1.37 -3.41
N GLY A 28 13.03 0.15 -3.90
CA GLY A 28 12.38 -1.06 -3.37
C GLY A 28 12.70 -1.33 -1.89
N LEU A 29 13.92 -1.02 -1.45
CA LEU A 29 14.33 -1.11 -0.04
C LEU A 29 13.60 -0.07 0.82
N LEU A 30 13.54 1.18 0.36
CA LEU A 30 12.79 2.24 1.05
C LEU A 30 11.30 1.88 1.18
N LEU A 31 10.67 1.49 0.08
CA LEU A 31 9.27 1.04 0.07
C LEU A 31 9.06 -0.20 0.97
N GLY A 32 10.01 -1.12 0.96
CA GLY A 32 10.01 -2.30 1.83
C GLY A 32 10.03 -1.92 3.31
N SER A 33 10.88 -0.97 3.69
CA SER A 33 10.94 -0.48 5.09
C SER A 33 9.61 0.12 5.54
N ALA A 34 8.94 0.90 4.69
CA ALA A 34 7.62 1.45 4.98
C ALA A 34 6.52 0.39 5.04
N ALA A 35 6.56 -0.61 4.14
CA ALA A 35 5.61 -1.71 4.12
C ALA A 35 5.65 -2.55 5.40
N VAL A 36 6.83 -2.74 6.01
CA VAL A 36 6.96 -3.46 7.29
C VAL A 36 6.16 -2.76 8.39
N TRP A 37 6.19 -1.43 8.46
CA TRP A 37 5.48 -0.67 9.48
C TRP A 37 3.96 -0.79 9.30
N SER A 38 3.49 -0.54 8.08
CA SER A 38 2.06 -0.66 7.75
C SER A 38 1.54 -2.08 7.93
N GLY A 39 2.29 -3.08 7.47
CA GLY A 39 1.91 -4.49 7.55
C GLY A 39 1.88 -5.00 8.99
N THR A 40 2.84 -4.59 9.83
CA THR A 40 2.86 -4.96 11.26
C THR A 40 1.70 -4.34 12.02
N LEU A 41 1.30 -3.11 11.67
CA LEU A 41 0.17 -2.43 12.31
C LEU A 41 -1.19 -2.99 11.88
N TRP A 42 -1.31 -3.53 10.67
CA TRP A 42 -2.59 -3.84 10.04
C TRP A 42 -3.47 -4.76 10.91
N GLN A 43 -2.99 -5.94 11.28
CA GLN A 43 -3.79 -6.91 12.05
C GLN A 43 -4.17 -6.35 13.43
N PRO A 44 -3.22 -5.83 14.26
CA PRO A 44 -3.58 -5.25 15.55
C PRO A 44 -4.59 -4.10 15.46
N LEU A 45 -4.49 -3.26 14.42
CA LEU A 45 -5.42 -2.15 14.22
C LEU A 45 -6.82 -2.64 13.86
N VAL A 46 -6.93 -3.58 12.92
CA VAL A 46 -8.21 -4.18 12.54
C VAL A 46 -8.85 -4.85 13.75
N ASP A 47 -8.10 -5.67 14.49
CA ASP A 47 -8.60 -6.37 15.68
C ASP A 47 -9.09 -5.39 16.75
N ALA A 48 -8.37 -4.28 16.97
CA ALA A 48 -8.77 -3.25 17.93
C ALA A 48 -10.06 -2.53 17.51
N LEU A 49 -10.19 -2.17 16.23
CA LEU A 49 -11.37 -1.48 15.69
C LEU A 49 -12.59 -2.42 15.67
N GLN A 50 -12.40 -3.67 15.28
CA GLN A 50 -13.43 -4.70 15.30
C GLN A 50 -13.86 -5.04 16.74
N GLY A 51 -12.90 -5.20 17.66
CA GLY A 51 -13.14 -5.45 19.09
C GLY A 51 -13.86 -4.29 19.80
N ALA A 52 -13.73 -3.07 19.29
CA ALA A 52 -14.52 -1.91 19.71
C ALA A 52 -15.95 -1.88 19.14
N ASN A 53 -16.37 -2.92 18.39
CA ASN A 53 -17.68 -3.04 17.75
C ASN A 53 -18.04 -1.87 16.83
N LEU A 54 -17.05 -1.33 16.11
CA LEU A 54 -17.29 -0.30 15.12
C LEU A 54 -18.07 -0.86 13.91
N SER A 55 -18.65 0.02 13.09
CA SER A 55 -19.23 -0.40 11.80
C SER A 55 -18.14 -0.78 10.80
N PHE A 56 -18.48 -1.56 9.76
CA PHE A 56 -17.53 -1.91 8.70
C PHE A 56 -16.85 -0.68 8.10
N MET A 57 -17.61 0.39 7.83
CA MET A 57 -17.07 1.65 7.28
C MET A 57 -16.08 2.33 8.23
N GLN A 58 -16.30 2.24 9.54
CA GLN A 58 -15.38 2.80 10.53
C GLN A 58 -14.10 1.96 10.64
N VAL A 59 -14.19 0.62 10.57
CA VAL A 59 -13.00 -0.24 10.49
C VAL A 59 -12.23 0.04 9.21
N PHE A 60 -12.92 0.08 8.06
CA PHE A 60 -12.34 0.39 6.76
C PHE A 60 -11.60 1.74 6.77
N ALA A 61 -12.26 2.82 7.21
CA ALA A 61 -11.66 4.16 7.27
C ALA A 61 -10.54 4.24 8.32
N GLY A 62 -10.70 3.60 9.47
CA GLY A 62 -9.69 3.53 10.52
C GLY A 62 -8.43 2.81 10.03
N THR A 63 -8.58 1.68 9.35
CA THR A 63 -7.48 0.95 8.71
C THR A 63 -6.82 1.76 7.61
N TRP A 64 -7.59 2.49 6.79
CA TRP A 64 -7.03 3.40 5.78
C TRP A 64 -6.08 4.41 6.44
N ILE A 65 -6.58 5.15 7.42
CA ILE A 65 -5.84 6.23 8.07
C ILE A 65 -4.64 5.67 8.83
N GLY A 66 -4.85 4.62 9.63
CA GLY A 66 -3.81 4.05 10.47
C GLY A 66 -2.67 3.42 9.67
N CYS A 67 -2.99 2.56 8.71
CA CYS A 67 -1.98 1.91 7.87
C CYS A 67 -1.28 2.91 6.95
N GLY A 68 -2.02 3.84 6.33
CA GLY A 68 -1.42 4.91 5.53
C GLY A 68 -0.47 5.79 6.36
N THR A 69 -0.85 6.15 7.59
CA THR A 69 0.02 6.90 8.50
C THR A 69 1.27 6.11 8.89
N ALA A 70 1.13 4.82 9.21
CA ALA A 70 2.25 3.96 9.53
C ALA A 70 3.22 3.79 8.35
N PHE A 71 2.69 3.64 7.13
CA PHE A 71 3.49 3.61 5.91
C PHE A 71 4.27 4.92 5.71
N TYR A 72 3.59 6.06 5.84
CA TYR A 72 4.22 7.38 5.78
C TYR A 72 5.35 7.52 6.79
N MET A 73 5.12 7.17 8.05
CA MET A 73 6.14 7.21 9.09
C MET A 73 7.32 6.30 8.76
N GLY A 74 7.04 5.11 8.24
CA GLY A 74 8.06 4.19 7.76
C GLY A 74 8.91 4.77 6.62
N LEU A 75 8.31 5.49 5.66
CA LEU A 75 9.06 6.22 4.62
C LEU A 75 9.95 7.31 5.23
N ARG A 76 9.44 8.12 6.16
CA ARG A 76 10.22 9.20 6.78
C ARG A 76 11.39 8.68 7.60
N VAL A 77 11.17 7.60 8.35
CA VAL A 77 12.23 6.92 9.10
C VAL A 77 13.24 6.28 8.13
N GLY A 78 12.74 5.58 7.12
CA GLY A 78 13.57 4.97 6.07
C GLY A 78 14.47 5.99 5.39
N ARG A 79 13.94 7.15 4.96
CA ARG A 79 14.75 8.23 4.38
C ARG A 79 15.78 8.80 5.33
N THR A 80 15.40 9.02 6.60
CA THR A 80 16.32 9.55 7.63
C THR A 80 17.49 8.60 7.87
N ILE A 81 17.22 7.29 7.93
CA ILE A 81 18.24 6.29 8.22
C ILE A 81 19.06 5.97 6.97
N LEU A 82 18.41 5.73 5.84
CA LEU A 82 19.03 5.18 4.63
C LEU A 82 19.62 6.25 3.72
N GLY A 83 19.15 7.51 3.78
CA GLY A 83 19.54 8.54 2.82
C GLY A 83 21.02 8.94 2.88
N GLY A 84 21.67 8.78 4.04
CA GLY A 84 23.12 8.96 4.16
C GLY A 84 23.96 7.79 3.65
N TYR A 85 23.35 6.63 3.37
CA TYR A 85 24.06 5.41 2.97
C TYR A 85 23.80 4.98 1.51
N PHE A 86 22.74 5.50 0.89
CA PHE A 86 22.23 5.06 -0.40
C PHE A 86 22.05 6.25 -1.34
N GLU A 87 22.76 6.26 -2.47
CA GLU A 87 22.80 7.36 -3.43
C GLU A 87 21.43 7.75 -4.02
N HIS A 88 20.52 6.78 -4.15
CA HIS A 88 19.19 6.96 -4.75
C HIS A 88 18.07 7.04 -3.70
N ILE A 89 18.42 7.17 -2.42
CA ILE A 89 17.45 7.47 -1.36
C ILE A 89 17.70 8.88 -0.88
N GLU A 90 16.86 9.81 -1.32
CA GLU A 90 16.94 11.19 -0.82
C GLU A 90 16.55 11.28 0.65
N GLU A 91 17.33 12.06 1.40
CA GLU A 91 17.01 12.49 2.75
C GLU A 91 15.63 13.21 2.82
N PRO A 92 15.01 13.29 4.00
CA PRO A 92 13.69 13.91 4.15
C PRO A 92 13.68 15.39 3.71
N THR A 93 12.96 15.73 2.64
CA THR A 93 12.74 17.10 2.16
C THR A 93 11.26 17.49 2.20
N PHE A 94 10.94 18.75 1.90
CA PHE A 94 9.54 19.18 1.73
C PHE A 94 8.91 18.62 0.45
N GLU A 95 9.71 18.48 -0.61
CA GLU A 95 9.24 17.97 -1.90
C GLU A 95 8.88 16.50 -1.81
N ASN A 96 9.81 15.66 -1.34
CA ASN A 96 9.54 14.23 -1.19
C ASN A 96 8.49 13.94 -0.10
N ASN A 97 8.24 14.87 0.84
CA ASN A 97 7.16 14.74 1.81
C ASN A 97 5.77 14.75 1.15
N MET A 98 5.54 15.52 0.09
CA MET A 98 4.26 15.48 -0.62
C MET A 98 4.08 14.16 -1.36
N ASN A 99 5.15 13.69 -2.01
CA ASN A 99 5.12 12.42 -2.72
C ASN A 99 4.90 11.25 -1.74
N ASP A 100 5.60 11.24 -0.60
CA ASP A 100 5.45 10.26 0.47
C ASP A 100 4.01 10.22 1.00
N LYS A 101 3.39 11.39 1.25
CA LYS A 101 1.99 11.47 1.69
C LYS A 101 1.02 10.91 0.66
N SER A 102 1.21 11.26 -0.61
CA SER A 102 0.33 10.78 -1.68
C SER A 102 0.38 9.26 -1.82
N LEU A 103 1.59 8.68 -1.83
CA LEU A 103 1.78 7.24 -1.89
C LEU A 103 1.18 6.54 -0.67
N SER A 104 1.37 7.14 0.52
CA SER A 104 0.84 6.61 1.77
C SER A 104 -0.68 6.60 1.82
N ALA A 105 -1.33 7.60 1.20
CA ALA A 105 -2.78 7.61 1.05
C ALA A 105 -3.26 6.46 0.15
N ALA A 106 -2.54 6.16 -0.94
CA ALA A 106 -2.85 5.02 -1.81
C ALA A 106 -2.64 3.66 -1.09
N ILE A 107 -1.56 3.52 -0.32
CA ILE A 107 -1.32 2.33 0.51
C ILE A 107 -2.38 2.17 1.60
N GLY A 108 -2.82 3.27 2.23
CA GLY A 108 -3.96 3.24 3.14
C GLY A 108 -5.21 2.66 2.48
N GLY A 109 -5.51 3.08 1.24
CA GLY A 109 -6.61 2.51 0.45
C GLY A 109 -6.45 1.01 0.18
N ALA A 110 -5.23 0.57 -0.14
CA ALA A 110 -4.90 -0.85 -0.29
C ALA A 110 -5.17 -1.65 1.00
N SER A 111 -4.70 -1.15 2.14
CA SER A 111 -4.91 -1.77 3.45
C SER A 111 -6.37 -1.80 3.89
N ALA A 112 -7.14 -0.76 3.55
CA ALA A 112 -8.56 -0.69 3.84
C ALA A 112 -9.37 -1.69 2.99
N ALA A 113 -9.07 -1.80 1.70
CA ALA A 113 -9.69 -2.80 0.84
C ALA A 113 -9.42 -4.24 1.30
N PHE A 114 -8.27 -4.48 1.96
CA PHE A 114 -7.98 -5.78 2.55
C PHE A 114 -8.94 -6.14 3.70
N VAL A 115 -9.47 -5.16 4.44
CA VAL A 115 -10.54 -5.41 5.44
C VAL A 115 -11.76 -6.05 4.78
N GLY A 116 -12.04 -5.71 3.52
CA GLY A 116 -13.15 -6.28 2.75
C GLY A 116 -13.06 -7.78 2.50
N THR A 117 -11.89 -8.40 2.70
CA THR A 117 -11.75 -9.86 2.55
C THR A 117 -12.32 -10.65 3.72
N ASP A 118 -12.49 -10.01 4.88
CA ASP A 118 -13.13 -10.62 6.04
C ASP A 118 -14.64 -10.74 5.80
N ALA A 119 -15.06 -11.95 5.40
CA ALA A 119 -16.46 -12.26 5.16
C ALA A 119 -17.25 -12.52 6.45
N ALA A 120 -16.57 -12.67 7.60
CA ALA A 120 -17.21 -12.96 8.88
C ALA A 120 -17.61 -11.68 9.63
N TYR A 121 -16.85 -10.60 9.47
CA TYR A 121 -17.11 -9.34 10.17
C TYR A 121 -18.18 -8.49 9.48
N LEU A 122 -19.36 -8.37 10.12
CA LEU A 122 -20.48 -7.53 9.69
C LEU A 122 -20.79 -7.68 8.17
N PRO A 123 -21.10 -8.89 7.68
CA PRO A 123 -21.21 -9.18 6.25
C PRO A 123 -22.22 -8.29 5.53
N ASP A 124 -23.33 -7.95 6.19
CA ASP A 124 -24.38 -7.07 5.63
C ASP A 124 -23.91 -5.60 5.44
N GLN A 125 -22.80 -5.21 6.06
CA GLN A 125 -22.19 -3.88 5.94
C GLN A 125 -20.95 -3.87 5.05
N ASN A 126 -20.37 -5.03 4.78
CA ASN A 126 -19.16 -5.16 3.97
C ASN A 126 -19.51 -5.01 2.48
N PHE A 127 -19.44 -3.78 1.97
CA PHE A 127 -19.72 -3.48 0.57
C PHE A 127 -18.74 -4.11 -0.44
N LEU A 128 -17.64 -4.71 0.04
CA LEU A 128 -16.62 -5.39 -0.77
C LEU A 128 -16.77 -6.92 -0.78
N ILE A 129 -17.70 -7.48 0.01
CA ILE A 129 -17.79 -8.92 0.28
C ILE A 129 -17.97 -9.77 -0.98
N ASP A 130 -18.72 -9.28 -1.97
CA ASP A 130 -18.97 -10.01 -3.21
C ASP A 130 -17.90 -9.79 -4.29
N VAL A 131 -16.97 -8.87 -4.05
CA VAL A 131 -15.84 -8.60 -4.96
C VAL A 131 -14.59 -9.30 -4.46
N VAL A 132 -14.30 -9.20 -3.17
CA VAL A 132 -13.04 -9.68 -2.57
C VAL A 132 -13.21 -10.46 -1.26
N GLY A 133 -14.44 -10.78 -0.85
CA GLY A 133 -14.68 -11.57 0.36
C GLY A 133 -14.12 -12.99 0.24
N ILE A 134 -13.34 -13.42 1.23
CA ILE A 134 -12.85 -14.79 1.34
C ILE A 134 -13.87 -15.57 2.16
N LYS A 135 -14.73 -16.33 1.47
CA LYS A 135 -15.84 -17.09 2.07
C LYS A 135 -15.33 -18.41 2.66
N ASP A 136 -16.08 -18.99 3.59
CA ASP A 136 -15.79 -20.31 4.14
C ASP A 136 -15.62 -21.35 3.04
N GLY A 137 -14.55 -22.15 3.13
CA GLY A 137 -14.19 -23.15 2.13
C GLY A 137 -13.39 -22.63 0.93
N THR A 138 -13.03 -21.34 0.90
CA THR A 138 -12.08 -20.82 -0.10
C THR A 138 -10.71 -21.48 0.09
N PRO A 139 -10.12 -22.14 -0.93
CA PRO A 139 -8.80 -22.74 -0.82
C PRO A 139 -7.72 -21.69 -0.50
N ASP A 140 -6.74 -22.04 0.34
CA ASP A 140 -5.71 -21.10 0.84
C ASP A 140 -5.01 -20.31 -0.28
N LEU A 141 -4.59 -21.00 -1.35
CA LEU A 141 -3.92 -20.35 -2.47
C LEU A 141 -4.82 -19.32 -3.18
N LEU A 142 -6.11 -19.64 -3.32
CA LEU A 142 -7.09 -18.72 -3.87
C LEU A 142 -7.35 -17.56 -2.90
N GLY A 143 -7.43 -17.84 -1.60
CA GLY A 143 -7.54 -16.82 -0.55
C GLY A 143 -6.37 -15.83 -0.58
N CYS A 144 -5.13 -16.31 -0.72
CA CYS A 144 -3.96 -15.45 -0.92
C CYS A 144 -4.07 -14.61 -2.18
N GLY A 145 -4.56 -15.18 -3.28
CA GLY A 145 -4.80 -14.45 -4.53
C GLY A 145 -5.85 -13.35 -4.39
N ILE A 146 -6.95 -13.63 -3.69
CA ILE A 146 -8.01 -12.66 -3.40
C ILE A 146 -7.50 -11.54 -2.49
N ALA A 147 -6.75 -11.89 -1.43
CA ALA A 147 -6.11 -10.93 -0.53
C ALA A 147 -5.13 -10.01 -1.28
N GLY A 148 -4.29 -10.56 -2.15
CA GLY A 148 -3.42 -9.76 -3.01
C GLY A 148 -4.22 -8.84 -3.95
N SER A 149 -5.28 -9.38 -4.56
CA SER A 149 -6.12 -8.62 -5.50
C SER A 149 -6.92 -7.51 -4.82
N SER A 150 -7.36 -7.69 -3.58
CA SER A 150 -8.08 -6.66 -2.82
C SER A 150 -7.19 -5.46 -2.50
N THR A 151 -5.93 -5.72 -2.09
CA THR A 151 -4.97 -4.64 -1.88
C THR A 151 -4.64 -3.90 -3.18
N ALA A 152 -4.51 -4.62 -4.30
CA ALA A 152 -4.31 -4.01 -5.62
C ALA A 152 -5.52 -3.14 -6.04
N LEU A 153 -6.75 -3.64 -5.83
CA LEU A 153 -7.98 -2.89 -6.09
C LEU A 153 -8.03 -1.59 -5.27
N GLY A 154 -7.78 -1.68 -3.96
CA GLY A 154 -7.76 -0.51 -3.08
C GLY A 154 -6.69 0.51 -3.46
N PHE A 155 -5.49 0.04 -3.80
CA PHE A 155 -4.40 0.88 -4.28
C PHE A 155 -4.79 1.62 -5.56
N VAL A 156 -5.29 0.90 -6.58
CA VAL A 156 -5.67 1.49 -7.87
C VAL A 156 -6.82 2.47 -7.69
N ALA A 157 -7.82 2.15 -6.87
CA ALA A 157 -8.95 3.05 -6.61
C ALA A 157 -8.49 4.37 -5.94
N ALA A 158 -7.65 4.27 -4.92
CA ALA A 158 -7.10 5.43 -4.23
C ALA A 158 -6.16 6.24 -5.12
N GLN A 159 -5.22 5.59 -5.82
CA GLN A 159 -4.29 6.25 -6.73
C GLN A 159 -5.01 6.93 -7.89
N SER A 160 -6.01 6.29 -8.49
CA SER A 160 -6.81 6.89 -9.56
C SER A 160 -7.54 8.15 -9.08
N SER A 161 -8.07 8.10 -7.86
CA SER A 161 -8.71 9.28 -7.24
C SER A 161 -7.71 10.42 -7.02
N LEU A 162 -6.49 10.11 -6.58
CA LEU A 162 -5.43 11.11 -6.45
C LEU A 162 -5.06 11.70 -7.82
N ASN A 163 -4.87 10.87 -8.85
CA ASN A 163 -4.54 11.32 -10.21
C ASN A 163 -5.63 12.20 -10.83
N MET A 164 -6.89 12.05 -10.42
CA MET A 164 -7.98 12.93 -10.85
C MET A 164 -7.97 14.30 -10.16
N ILE A 165 -7.38 14.39 -8.96
CA ILE A 165 -7.36 15.61 -8.14
C ILE A 165 -6.10 16.44 -8.39
N TYR A 166 -4.95 15.77 -8.53
CA TYR A 166 -3.65 16.43 -8.66
C TYR A 166 -3.20 16.54 -10.13
N PRO A 167 -2.50 17.62 -10.50
CA PRO A 167 -1.89 17.74 -11.83
C PRO A 167 -0.84 16.65 -12.08
N ALA A 168 -0.64 16.30 -13.34
CA ALA A 168 0.40 15.35 -13.74
C ALA A 168 1.81 15.79 -13.30
N GLY A 169 2.62 14.81 -12.87
CA GLY A 169 3.96 14.99 -12.34
C GLY A 169 3.99 15.51 -10.90
N LYS A 170 2.89 15.33 -10.14
CA LYS A 170 2.79 15.76 -8.73
C LYS A 170 2.63 14.61 -7.76
N LEU A 171 2.39 13.40 -8.25
CA LEU A 171 2.21 12.21 -7.44
C LEU A 171 3.36 11.23 -7.65
N TRP A 172 3.54 10.34 -6.68
CA TRP A 172 4.60 9.34 -6.72
C TRP A 172 4.51 8.39 -7.93
N ASN A 173 3.30 8.09 -8.41
CA ASN A 173 3.03 7.08 -9.44
C ASN A 173 2.56 7.69 -10.78
N ASP A 174 2.89 8.96 -11.04
CA ASP A 174 2.64 9.59 -12.35
C ASP A 174 3.57 9.08 -13.46
#